data_AF-A0A1E5W4G4-F1
#
_entry.id   AF-A0A1E5W4G4-F1
#
_cell.length_a   1.000
_cell.length_b   1.000
_cell.length_c   1.000
_cell.angle_alpha   90.00
_cell.angle_beta   90.00
_cell.angle_gamma   90.00
#
_symmetry.space_group_name_H-M   'P 1'
#
loop_
_entity.id
_entity.type
_entity.pdbx_description
1 polymer ?
#
loop_
_entity_poly.entity_id
_entity_poly.type
_entity_poly.pdbx_seq_one_letter_code
_entity_poly.pdbx_strand_id
1 'polypeptide(L)'
;MASASRASTPLLKDELDIVIPTIRNLDFLEMWRPFFQPYHLIIVQDGDPNKTIRVPEGFDYELYNRNDITRILGPRSTCISFKDSACRCFGYMVSKKKYIYTIDDDCFVSAPPAPLVSLHDPRSILAFRLLCCRDSVAVIRRDFVGNGDWVAKDPSGKDINALEQHIKNLLSPSTPFFFNTLYDPYRDGADFVRGYPFSLREGVPTAVSHGLWLNIPDYDAPTQLVKPLERNTRYVDAILTIPKGTLFPMCGMNLAFDRELIGPAMYFGLMGDGQPIGRYDDMWAGWCTKVITDHLGLGVKTGLPYIWHSKASNPFVNLKKEYNGIFWQEELIPFFQSISLPKEATTVQKCYLELAKQVRVKLGKVDGYFNKLADAMVTWIEAWDELNPPKGGVTTANGPPKK
;
A
#
# COMPACT_ATOMS: atom_id res chain seq x y z
N MET A 1 -38.30 -15.44 -18.67
CA MET A 1 -38.20 -14.73 -17.38
C MET A 1 -36.74 -14.52 -17.08
N ALA A 2 -36.25 -13.28 -17.20
CA ALA A 2 -34.87 -12.95 -16.86
C ALA A 2 -34.73 -13.01 -15.33
N SER A 3 -33.85 -13.88 -14.84
CA SER A 3 -33.53 -13.93 -13.41
C SER A 3 -32.83 -12.62 -13.06
N ALA A 4 -33.48 -11.80 -12.23
CA ALA A 4 -32.82 -10.66 -11.62
C ALA A 4 -31.65 -11.19 -10.78
N SER A 5 -30.42 -10.92 -11.20
CA SER A 5 -29.23 -11.21 -10.41
C SER A 5 -29.35 -10.42 -9.10
N ARG A 6 -29.60 -11.12 -7.99
CA ARG A 6 -29.43 -10.52 -6.66
C ARG A 6 -28.00 -9.99 -6.60
N ALA A 7 -27.83 -8.68 -6.47
CA ALA A 7 -26.52 -8.10 -6.18
C ALA A 7 -25.99 -8.79 -4.92
N SER A 8 -24.90 -9.55 -5.05
CA SER A 8 -24.25 -10.20 -3.92
C SER A 8 -23.80 -9.14 -2.93
N THR A 9 -24.05 -9.35 -1.64
CA THR A 9 -23.56 -8.46 -0.59
C THR A 9 -22.04 -8.30 -0.70
N PRO A 10 -21.50 -7.07 -0.71
CA PRO A 10 -20.06 -6.84 -0.73
C PRO A 10 -19.36 -7.54 0.43
N LEU A 11 -18.27 -8.25 0.15
CA LEU A 11 -17.50 -8.99 1.16
C LEU A 11 -16.87 -8.01 2.16
N LEU A 12 -16.90 -8.34 3.46
CA LEU A 12 -16.25 -7.55 4.52
C LEU A 12 -16.67 -6.06 4.57
N LYS A 13 -17.86 -5.71 4.07
CA LYS A 13 -18.34 -4.31 4.03
C LYS A 13 -18.16 -3.57 5.36
N ASP A 14 -18.53 -4.23 6.46
CA ASP A 14 -18.51 -3.66 7.80
C ASP A 14 -17.16 -3.90 8.52
N GLU A 15 -16.24 -4.64 7.89
CA GLU A 15 -14.96 -5.07 8.46
C GLU A 15 -13.74 -4.52 7.72
N LEU A 16 -13.92 -3.79 6.60
CA LEU A 16 -12.86 -3.22 5.79
C LEU A 16 -12.99 -1.69 5.62
N ASP A 17 -11.90 -0.98 5.86
CA ASP A 17 -11.72 0.43 5.51
C ASP A 17 -10.77 0.56 4.31
N ILE A 18 -11.01 1.58 3.49
CA ILE A 18 -10.11 1.94 2.37
C ILE A 18 -9.35 3.22 2.74
N VAL A 19 -8.01 3.15 2.76
CA VAL A 19 -7.14 4.27 3.17
C VAL A 19 -6.44 4.87 1.96
N ILE A 20 -6.66 6.16 1.71
CA ILE A 20 -6.19 6.88 0.52
C ILE A 20 -5.39 8.12 0.95
N PRO A 21 -4.07 8.16 0.74
CA PRO A 21 -3.32 9.42 0.85
C PRO A 21 -3.53 10.27 -0.40
N THR A 22 -3.58 11.58 -0.24
CA THR A 22 -3.75 12.48 -1.39
C THR A 22 -3.23 13.89 -1.15
N ILE A 23 -2.93 14.58 -2.24
CA ILE A 23 -2.70 16.03 -2.30
C ILE A 23 -3.62 16.74 -3.31
N ARG A 24 -4.62 16.02 -3.86
CA ARG A 24 -5.45 16.43 -5.00
C ARG A 24 -6.89 15.91 -4.86
N ASN A 25 -7.79 16.41 -5.72
CA ASN A 25 -9.18 15.96 -5.72
C ASN A 25 -9.27 14.47 -6.10
N LEU A 26 -10.25 13.78 -5.53
CA LEU A 26 -10.39 12.33 -5.65
C LEU A 26 -11.37 11.93 -6.75
N ASP A 27 -11.29 12.60 -7.90
CA ASP A 27 -12.17 12.32 -9.05
C ASP A 27 -11.97 10.87 -9.57
N PHE A 28 -10.81 10.24 -9.31
CA PHE A 28 -10.55 8.82 -9.62
C PHE A 28 -11.53 7.86 -8.93
N LEU A 29 -12.16 8.27 -7.82
CA LEU A 29 -13.16 7.46 -7.11
C LEU A 29 -14.38 7.17 -7.98
N GLU A 30 -14.70 8.00 -8.98
CA GLU A 30 -15.79 7.69 -9.92
C GLU A 30 -15.54 6.39 -10.69
N MET A 31 -14.28 6.13 -11.08
CA MET A 31 -13.89 4.89 -11.74
C MET A 31 -13.98 3.70 -10.77
N TRP A 32 -13.69 3.94 -9.49
CA TRP A 32 -13.78 2.93 -8.44
C TRP A 32 -15.16 2.78 -7.81
N ARG A 33 -16.14 3.64 -8.15
CA ARG A 33 -17.45 3.70 -7.49
C ARG A 33 -18.15 2.34 -7.39
N PRO A 34 -18.19 1.50 -8.44
CA PRO A 34 -18.83 0.18 -8.34
C PRO A 34 -18.21 -0.73 -7.26
N PHE A 35 -16.94 -0.50 -6.93
CA PHE A 35 -16.17 -1.33 -6.00
C PHE A 35 -16.05 -0.70 -4.61
N PHE A 36 -15.88 0.62 -4.51
CA PHE A 36 -15.55 1.31 -3.26
C PHE A 36 -16.74 1.91 -2.55
N GLN A 37 -17.81 2.29 -3.26
CA GLN A 37 -18.97 2.96 -2.66
C GLN A 37 -19.57 2.20 -1.46
N PRO A 38 -19.58 0.86 -1.41
CA PRO A 38 -20.11 0.15 -0.25
C PRO A 38 -19.27 0.27 1.03
N TYR A 39 -18.00 0.67 0.92
CA TYR A 39 -17.03 0.68 2.01
C TYR A 39 -16.81 2.11 2.53
N HIS A 40 -16.34 2.20 3.77
CA HIS A 40 -15.94 3.46 4.38
C HIS A 40 -14.51 3.82 3.94
N LEU A 41 -14.29 5.10 3.61
CA LEU A 41 -13.00 5.63 3.19
C LEU A 41 -12.36 6.48 4.29
N ILE A 42 -11.07 6.28 4.52
CA ILE A 42 -10.25 7.17 5.36
C ILE A 42 -9.26 7.87 4.43
N ILE A 43 -9.49 9.17 4.23
CA ILE A 43 -8.68 10.00 3.34
C ILE A 43 -7.70 10.79 4.18
N VAL A 44 -6.41 10.69 3.84
CA VAL A 44 -5.34 11.45 4.50
C VAL A 44 -4.79 12.47 3.52
N GLN A 45 -5.17 13.73 3.71
CA GLN A 45 -4.64 14.85 2.95
C GLN A 45 -3.26 15.24 3.47
N ASP A 46 -2.30 15.25 2.55
CA ASP A 46 -0.95 15.72 2.79
C ASP A 46 -0.70 17.09 2.13
N GLY A 47 0.43 17.73 2.46
CA GLY A 47 0.79 19.05 1.96
C GLY A 47 0.08 20.19 2.67
N ASP A 48 -0.47 21.15 1.91
CA ASP A 48 -1.09 22.35 2.47
C ASP A 48 -2.49 22.03 3.04
N PRO A 49 -2.70 22.12 4.37
CA PRO A 49 -3.98 21.79 5.00
C PRO A 49 -5.09 22.80 4.70
N ASN A 50 -4.77 23.96 4.12
CA ASN A 50 -5.76 24.97 3.73
C ASN A 50 -6.38 24.69 2.36
N LYS A 51 -5.78 23.79 1.57
CA LYS A 51 -6.37 23.37 0.30
C LYS A 51 -7.55 22.46 0.57
N THR A 52 -8.70 22.76 -0.03
CA THR A 52 -9.86 21.88 0.02
C THR A 52 -9.70 20.76 -1.02
N ILE A 53 -9.74 19.52 -0.56
CA ILE A 53 -9.84 18.34 -1.41
C ILE A 53 -11.31 18.03 -1.64
N ARG A 54 -11.72 17.93 -2.90
CA ARG A 54 -13.05 17.47 -3.28
C ARG A 54 -13.08 15.95 -3.37
N VAL A 55 -14.06 15.36 -2.71
CA VAL A 55 -14.45 13.95 -2.83
C VAL A 55 -15.79 13.90 -3.58
N PRO A 56 -15.98 13.00 -4.55
CA PRO A 56 -17.26 12.85 -5.22
C PRO A 56 -18.40 12.50 -4.25
N GLU A 57 -19.62 12.91 -4.57
CA GLU A 57 -20.77 12.67 -3.70
C GLU A 57 -21.11 11.17 -3.57
N GLY A 58 -21.73 10.80 -2.45
CA GLY A 58 -22.24 9.45 -2.21
C GLY A 58 -21.23 8.42 -1.73
N PHE A 59 -20.01 8.84 -1.35
CA PHE A 59 -19.06 8.03 -0.58
C PHE A 59 -19.21 8.32 0.92
N ASP A 60 -19.07 7.29 1.75
CA ASP A 60 -18.93 7.41 3.20
C ASP A 60 -17.45 7.56 3.54
N TYR A 61 -17.05 8.71 4.09
CA TYR A 61 -15.63 8.98 4.35
C TYR A 61 -15.38 9.90 5.55
N GLU A 62 -14.17 9.76 6.08
CA GLU A 62 -13.52 10.73 6.96
C GLU A 62 -12.29 11.31 6.26
N LEU A 63 -12.10 12.63 6.36
CA LEU A 63 -10.92 13.31 5.83
C LEU A 63 -10.09 13.92 6.96
N TYR A 64 -8.81 13.58 6.97
CA TYR A 64 -7.83 14.10 7.92
C TYR A 64 -6.73 14.85 7.19
N ASN A 65 -6.29 15.98 7.75
CA ASN A 65 -5.10 16.67 7.27
C ASN A 65 -4.07 16.88 8.39
N ARG A 66 -2.97 17.57 8.09
CA ARG A 66 -1.88 17.81 9.06
C ARG A 66 -2.35 18.45 10.36
N ASN A 67 -3.35 19.35 10.33
CA ASN A 67 -3.87 19.97 11.54
C ASN A 67 -4.62 18.96 12.41
N ASP A 68 -5.38 18.04 11.80
CA ASP A 68 -6.06 16.96 12.52
C ASP A 68 -5.06 15.98 13.14
N ILE A 69 -4.03 15.60 12.37
CA ILE A 69 -2.94 14.73 12.86
C ILE A 69 -2.26 15.36 14.09
N THR A 70 -1.89 16.64 14.00
CA THR A 70 -1.27 17.36 15.13
C THR A 70 -2.21 17.51 16.31
N ARG A 71 -3.51 17.77 16.08
CA ARG A 71 -4.50 17.87 17.14
C ARG A 71 -4.74 16.54 17.85
N ILE A 72 -4.81 15.43 17.12
CA ILE A 72 -5.15 14.11 17.64
C ILE A 72 -3.94 13.48 18.34
N LEU A 73 -2.75 13.56 17.75
CA LEU A 73 -1.53 12.93 18.28
C LEU A 73 -0.68 13.85 19.16
N GLY A 74 -0.95 15.15 19.17
CA GLY A 74 -0.16 16.13 19.90
C GLY A 74 1.34 16.05 19.55
N PRO A 75 2.25 15.97 20.54
CA PRO A 75 3.68 15.82 20.31
C PRO A 75 4.08 14.56 19.53
N ARG A 76 3.27 13.49 19.59
CA ARG A 76 3.53 12.23 18.87
C ARG A 76 3.29 12.34 17.37
N SER A 77 2.66 13.43 16.90
CA SER A 77 2.45 13.69 15.46
C SER A 77 3.75 13.73 14.64
N THR A 78 4.90 13.88 15.29
CA THR A 78 6.23 13.83 14.69
C THR A 78 6.59 12.46 14.08
N CYS A 79 5.93 11.37 14.49
CA CYS A 79 6.11 10.06 13.86
C CYS A 79 5.37 9.93 12.51
N ILE A 80 4.43 10.83 12.18
CA ILE A 80 3.75 10.81 10.89
C ILE A 80 4.54 11.64 9.87
N SER A 81 4.99 10.97 8.80
CA SER A 81 5.71 11.60 7.69
C SER A 81 4.90 12.71 7.01
N PHE A 82 5.58 13.61 6.31
CA PHE A 82 4.97 14.81 5.71
C PHE A 82 5.53 15.08 4.31
N LYS A 83 4.67 15.50 3.37
CA LYS A 83 5.00 15.69 1.94
C LYS A 83 5.43 14.40 1.24
N ASP A 84 4.81 13.28 1.63
CA ASP A 84 4.95 11.97 1.03
C ASP A 84 3.67 11.13 1.23
N SER A 85 3.65 9.96 0.60
CA SER A 85 2.51 9.06 0.66
C SER A 85 2.41 8.30 2.00
N ALA A 86 3.47 8.32 2.81
CA ALA A 86 3.54 7.64 4.11
C ALA A 86 2.62 8.26 5.16
N CYS A 87 2.08 9.47 4.92
CA CYS A 87 1.01 10.07 5.73
C CYS A 87 -0.18 9.11 5.94
N ARG A 88 -0.43 8.18 4.99
CA ARG A 88 -1.45 7.11 5.10
C ARG A 88 -1.35 6.27 6.37
N CYS A 89 -0.17 6.20 7.00
CA CYS A 89 0.00 5.52 8.29
C CYS A 89 -0.97 6.05 9.35
N PHE A 90 -1.27 7.36 9.32
CA PHE A 90 -2.29 7.91 10.20
C PHE A 90 -3.67 7.25 9.98
N GLY A 91 -4.05 7.02 8.73
CA GLY A 91 -5.27 6.30 8.37
C GLY A 91 -5.31 4.88 8.94
N TYR A 92 -4.17 4.17 8.93
CA TYR A 92 -4.08 2.83 9.53
C TYR A 92 -4.31 2.83 11.03
N MET A 93 -3.80 3.87 11.69
CA MET A 93 -3.88 4.05 13.14
C MET A 93 -5.30 4.38 13.59
N VAL A 94 -6.03 5.23 12.85
CA VAL A 94 -7.39 5.66 13.24
C VAL A 94 -8.47 4.66 12.83
N SER A 95 -8.26 3.87 11.78
CA SER A 95 -9.19 2.79 11.41
C SER A 95 -9.48 1.88 12.59
N LYS A 96 -10.75 1.50 12.76
CA LYS A 96 -11.22 0.55 13.79
C LYS A 96 -11.67 -0.78 13.19
N LYS A 97 -11.63 -0.89 11.87
CA LYS A 97 -12.02 -2.09 11.15
C LYS A 97 -10.88 -3.10 11.11
N LYS A 98 -11.24 -4.38 10.94
CA LYS A 98 -10.29 -5.49 10.98
C LYS A 98 -9.35 -5.48 9.80
N TYR A 99 -9.83 -5.09 8.62
CA TYR A 99 -9.07 -5.09 7.38
C TYR A 99 -8.89 -3.68 6.86
N ILE A 100 -7.75 -3.45 6.24
CA ILE A 100 -7.45 -2.21 5.53
C ILE A 100 -7.06 -2.57 4.10
N TYR A 101 -7.64 -1.86 3.14
CA TYR A 101 -7.10 -1.75 1.79
C TYR A 101 -6.52 -0.34 1.61
N THR A 102 -5.30 -0.21 1.11
CA THR A 102 -4.71 1.08 0.76
C THR A 102 -4.42 1.15 -0.73
N ILE A 103 -4.69 2.33 -1.29
CA ILE A 103 -4.53 2.60 -2.70
C ILE A 103 -4.15 4.08 -2.92
N ASP A 104 -3.30 4.33 -3.91
CA ASP A 104 -2.95 5.70 -4.30
C ASP A 104 -4.02 6.32 -5.21
N ASP A 105 -4.11 7.64 -5.17
CA ASP A 105 -5.09 8.41 -5.95
C ASP A 105 -4.78 8.48 -7.48
N ASP A 106 -3.73 7.80 -7.93
CA ASP A 106 -3.37 7.57 -9.35
C ASP A 106 -3.29 6.09 -9.74
N CYS A 107 -3.93 5.25 -8.94
CA CYS A 107 -4.17 3.84 -9.20
C CYS A 107 -5.61 3.63 -9.68
N PHE A 108 -5.75 3.07 -10.87
CA PHE A 108 -7.02 2.99 -11.58
C PHE A 108 -7.46 1.55 -11.73
N VAL A 109 -8.78 1.39 -11.82
CA VAL A 109 -9.37 0.13 -12.24
C VAL A 109 -8.91 -0.24 -13.64
N SER A 110 -8.84 0.67 -14.63
CA SER A 110 -8.36 0.42 -16.02
C SER A 110 -7.33 1.41 -16.54
N ALA A 111 -6.86 1.13 -17.77
CA ALA A 111 -6.24 2.13 -18.62
C ALA A 111 -7.11 3.39 -18.74
N PRO A 112 -6.58 4.59 -18.46
CA PRO A 112 -7.23 5.81 -18.88
C PRO A 112 -7.22 5.84 -20.42
N PRO A 113 -8.26 6.38 -21.08
CA PRO A 113 -8.27 6.51 -22.52
C PRO A 113 -7.07 7.37 -22.92
N ALA A 114 -6.21 6.86 -23.80
CA ALA A 114 -5.11 7.64 -24.35
C ALA A 114 -5.68 8.92 -24.98
N PRO A 115 -5.09 10.11 -24.78
CA PRO A 115 -5.42 11.22 -25.65
C PRO A 115 -5.02 10.81 -27.07
N LEU A 116 -6.01 10.58 -27.93
CA LEU A 116 -5.85 10.41 -29.38
C LEU A 116 -5.30 11.73 -29.94
N VAL A 117 -4.00 11.95 -29.81
CA VAL A 117 -3.28 12.93 -30.63
C VAL A 117 -2.66 12.14 -31.76
N SER A 118 -3.29 12.22 -32.93
CA SER A 118 -2.74 11.69 -34.18
C SER A 118 -1.31 12.20 -34.37
N LEU A 119 -0.35 11.28 -34.43
CA LEU A 119 1.08 11.54 -34.64
C LEU A 119 1.43 12.03 -36.06
N HIS A 120 0.45 12.50 -36.83
CA HIS A 120 0.64 12.95 -38.22
C HIS A 120 0.73 14.47 -38.41
N ASP A 121 0.65 15.29 -37.36
CA ASP A 121 0.91 16.73 -37.47
C ASP A 121 2.33 17.08 -36.94
N PRO A 122 3.24 17.60 -37.78
CA PRO A 122 4.59 18.04 -37.38
C PRO A 122 4.61 19.10 -36.26
N ARG A 123 3.51 19.83 -36.02
CA ARG A 123 3.39 20.78 -34.90
C ARG A 123 3.24 20.09 -33.53
N SER A 124 2.84 18.81 -33.52
CA SER A 124 2.66 18.00 -32.32
C SER A 124 3.97 17.56 -31.67
N ILE A 125 5.05 17.43 -32.46
CA ILE A 125 6.36 17.02 -31.98
C ILE A 125 6.99 18.10 -31.08
N LEU A 126 6.73 19.38 -31.38
CA LEU A 126 7.17 20.50 -30.54
C LEU A 126 6.34 20.59 -29.25
N ALA A 127 5.04 20.29 -29.31
CA ALA A 127 4.16 20.23 -28.14
C ALA A 127 4.52 19.06 -27.19
N PHE A 128 4.90 17.90 -27.73
CA PHE A 128 5.34 16.74 -26.95
C PHE A 128 6.67 17.01 -26.22
N ARG A 129 7.60 17.73 -26.86
CA ARG A 129 8.85 18.18 -26.23
C ARG A 129 8.63 19.23 -25.13
N LEU A 130 7.60 20.06 -25.25
CA LEU A 130 7.25 21.08 -24.24
C LEU A 130 6.47 20.48 -23.05
N LEU A 131 5.67 19.43 -23.25
CA LEU A 131 4.97 18.73 -22.16
C LEU A 131 5.93 17.98 -21.23
N CYS A 132 7.04 17.44 -21.74
CA CYS A 132 8.05 16.77 -20.89
C CYS A 132 8.87 17.74 -20.02
N CYS A 133 8.79 19.06 -20.26
CA CYS A 133 9.58 20.08 -19.56
C CYS A 133 8.78 20.99 -18.62
N ARG A 134 7.46 20.85 -18.56
CA ARG A 134 6.62 21.61 -17.62
C ARG A 134 5.74 20.66 -16.82
N ASP A 135 5.68 20.91 -15.51
CA ASP A 135 4.82 20.25 -14.53
C ASP A 135 3.41 20.05 -15.10
N SER A 136 3.17 18.90 -15.71
CA SER A 136 1.93 18.63 -16.43
C SER A 136 0.92 18.07 -15.45
N VAL A 137 0.25 18.98 -14.74
CA VAL A 137 -1.05 18.72 -14.15
C VAL A 137 -2.04 18.65 -15.31
N ALA A 138 -2.22 17.46 -15.88
CA ALA A 138 -3.28 17.23 -16.84
C ALA A 138 -4.63 17.29 -16.13
N VAL A 139 -5.36 18.38 -16.38
CA VAL A 139 -6.77 18.56 -16.04
C VAL A 139 -7.57 17.44 -16.70
N ILE A 140 -8.14 16.54 -15.89
CA ILE A 140 -9.20 15.64 -16.33
C ILE A 140 -10.41 16.52 -16.66
N ARG A 141 -10.68 16.74 -17.95
CA ARG A 141 -11.86 17.49 -18.40
C ARG A 141 -13.13 16.70 -18.06
N ARG A 142 -14.20 17.44 -17.75
CA ARG A 142 -15.53 16.97 -17.31
C ARG A 142 -16.35 16.17 -18.34
N ASP A 143 -15.83 15.86 -19.52
CA ASP A 143 -16.61 15.28 -20.63
C ASP A 143 -16.45 13.75 -20.80
N PHE A 144 -15.84 13.06 -19.84
CA PHE A 144 -15.48 11.63 -19.93
C PHE A 144 -16.52 10.65 -19.34
N VAL A 145 -17.81 10.86 -19.61
CA VAL A 145 -18.85 9.87 -19.27
C VAL A 145 -19.27 9.13 -20.55
N GLY A 146 -18.42 8.20 -20.99
CA GLY A 146 -18.73 7.23 -22.05
C GLY A 146 -19.02 5.86 -21.44
N ASN A 147 -19.97 5.12 -22.00
CA ASN A 147 -20.38 3.79 -21.54
C ASN A 147 -19.24 2.76 -21.63
N GLY A 148 -18.94 2.06 -20.52
CA GLY A 148 -18.89 0.60 -20.54
C GLY A 148 -17.58 -0.15 -20.22
N ASP A 149 -16.38 0.35 -20.51
CA ASP A 149 -15.15 -0.46 -20.39
C ASP A 149 -13.99 0.28 -19.69
N TRP A 150 -14.12 0.41 -18.37
CA TRP A 150 -13.19 1.17 -17.52
C TRP A 150 -12.59 0.35 -16.38
N VAL A 151 -12.52 -0.98 -16.52
CA VAL A 151 -11.80 -1.85 -15.57
C VAL A 151 -10.72 -2.66 -16.29
N ALA A 152 -9.57 -2.84 -15.64
CA ALA A 152 -8.49 -3.70 -16.10
C ALA A 152 -9.10 -5.07 -16.26
N LYS A 153 -8.81 -5.70 -17.38
CA LYS A 153 -9.39 -6.98 -17.70
C LYS A 153 -8.36 -8.07 -17.46
N ASP A 154 -8.83 -9.21 -16.98
CA ASP A 154 -8.04 -10.43 -17.04
C ASP A 154 -7.87 -10.88 -18.52
N PRO A 155 -7.07 -11.93 -18.81
CA PRO A 155 -6.90 -12.43 -20.17
C PRO A 155 -8.18 -12.90 -20.86
N SER A 156 -9.28 -13.11 -20.11
CA SER A 156 -10.61 -13.47 -20.65
C SER A 156 -11.47 -12.26 -21.00
N GLY A 157 -11.01 -11.04 -20.70
CA GLY A 157 -11.76 -9.81 -20.94
C GLY A 157 -12.73 -9.45 -19.82
N LYS A 158 -12.65 -10.11 -18.66
CA LYS A 158 -13.50 -9.83 -17.49
C LYS A 158 -12.86 -8.78 -16.58
N ASP A 159 -13.69 -7.89 -16.04
CA ASP A 159 -13.31 -6.87 -15.06
C ASP A 159 -12.58 -7.47 -13.86
N ILE A 160 -11.39 -6.92 -13.56
CA ILE A 160 -10.61 -7.21 -12.36
C ILE A 160 -11.16 -6.38 -11.21
N ASN A 161 -11.78 -7.05 -10.24
CA ASN A 161 -12.11 -6.45 -8.96
C ASN A 161 -10.94 -6.62 -7.99
N ALA A 162 -10.00 -5.68 -8.01
CA ALA A 162 -8.77 -5.75 -7.20
C ALA A 162 -9.07 -5.85 -5.69
N LEU A 163 -10.04 -5.08 -5.20
CA LEU A 163 -10.45 -5.12 -3.79
C LEU A 163 -10.97 -6.51 -3.38
N GLU A 164 -11.85 -7.11 -4.17
CA GLU A 164 -12.37 -8.45 -3.89
C GLU A 164 -11.26 -9.52 -3.93
N GLN A 165 -10.31 -9.40 -4.85
CA GLN A 165 -9.14 -10.30 -4.91
C GLN A 165 -8.24 -10.16 -3.68
N HIS A 166 -7.97 -8.94 -3.21
CA HIS A 166 -7.28 -8.71 -1.93
C HIS A 166 -8.03 -9.35 -0.75
N ILE A 167 -9.35 -9.18 -0.69
CA ILE A 167 -10.19 -9.80 0.35
C ILE A 167 -10.04 -11.33 0.33
N LYS A 168 -10.14 -11.96 -0.85
CA LYS A 168 -9.96 -13.41 -1.00
C LYS A 168 -8.58 -13.88 -0.56
N ASN A 169 -7.53 -13.11 -0.85
CA ASN A 169 -6.17 -13.42 -0.41
C ASN A 169 -6.03 -13.37 1.12
N LEU A 170 -6.62 -12.36 1.77
CA LEU A 170 -6.59 -12.22 3.23
C LEU A 170 -7.41 -13.30 3.94
N LEU A 171 -8.51 -13.74 3.34
CA LEU A 171 -9.40 -14.76 3.91
C LEU A 171 -8.92 -16.20 3.65
N SER A 172 -7.90 -16.40 2.80
CA SER A 172 -7.32 -17.71 2.53
C SER A 172 -5.98 -17.89 3.25
N PRO A 173 -5.63 -19.10 3.74
CA PRO A 173 -4.37 -19.31 4.43
C PRO A 173 -3.16 -19.13 3.51
N SER A 174 -1.99 -18.93 4.11
CA SER A 174 -0.69 -18.86 3.45
C SER A 174 0.15 -20.09 3.77
N THR A 175 1.12 -20.41 2.92
CA THR A 175 2.04 -21.55 3.07
C THR A 175 3.51 -21.12 3.17
N PRO A 176 3.94 -20.38 4.21
CA PRO A 176 5.29 -19.81 4.24
C PRO A 176 6.38 -20.83 4.61
N PHE A 177 6.03 -21.96 5.22
CA PHE A 177 7.00 -22.94 5.75
C PHE A 177 7.45 -23.99 4.73
N PHE A 178 6.73 -24.12 3.61
CA PHE A 178 7.10 -25.01 2.52
C PHE A 178 6.57 -24.44 1.21
N PHE A 179 7.41 -24.33 0.19
CA PHE A 179 7.03 -23.66 -1.05
C PHE A 179 6.22 -24.61 -1.95
N ASN A 180 4.94 -24.30 -2.19
CA ASN A 180 4.13 -25.01 -3.17
C ASN A 180 4.53 -24.53 -4.58
N THR A 181 5.09 -25.42 -5.41
CA THR A 181 5.74 -25.01 -6.67
C THR A 181 4.80 -24.71 -7.82
N LEU A 182 3.50 -25.01 -7.70
CA LEU A 182 2.51 -24.78 -8.76
C LEU A 182 1.84 -23.40 -8.61
N TYR A 183 0.78 -23.30 -7.81
CA TYR A 183 0.03 -22.07 -7.52
C TYR A 183 -0.37 -22.05 -6.04
N ASP A 184 -1.00 -20.97 -5.57
CA ASP A 184 -1.65 -20.94 -4.27
C ASP A 184 -2.67 -22.10 -4.13
N PRO A 185 -2.47 -23.07 -3.23
CA PRO A 185 -3.27 -24.28 -3.16
C PRO A 185 -4.70 -24.05 -2.65
N TYR A 186 -5.01 -22.85 -2.15
CA TYR A 186 -6.36 -22.51 -1.67
C TYR A 186 -7.25 -21.85 -2.73
N ARG A 187 -6.79 -21.77 -3.97
CA ARG A 187 -7.60 -21.29 -5.10
C ARG A 187 -8.42 -22.41 -5.71
N ASP A 188 -9.57 -22.06 -6.25
CA ASP A 188 -10.38 -22.97 -7.06
C ASP A 188 -9.53 -23.55 -8.22
N GLY A 189 -9.50 -24.88 -8.32
CA GLY A 189 -8.73 -25.59 -9.35
C GLY A 189 -7.23 -25.76 -9.06
N ALA A 190 -6.74 -25.37 -7.88
CA ALA A 190 -5.38 -25.65 -7.41
C ALA A 190 -5.39 -26.58 -6.19
N ASP A 191 -4.26 -27.26 -5.95
CA ASP A 191 -4.03 -28.10 -4.77
C ASP A 191 -2.52 -28.15 -4.45
N PHE A 192 -2.18 -28.78 -3.32
CA PHE A 192 -0.83 -29.08 -2.91
C PHE A 192 -0.16 -30.09 -3.83
N VAL A 193 1.05 -29.76 -4.31
CA VAL A 193 1.84 -30.65 -5.16
C VAL A 193 2.35 -31.88 -4.41
N ARG A 194 2.68 -32.95 -5.16
CA ARG A 194 3.31 -34.15 -4.60
C ARG A 194 4.60 -33.77 -3.86
N GLY A 195 4.73 -34.26 -2.63
CA GLY A 195 5.88 -33.97 -1.75
C GLY A 195 5.62 -32.85 -0.75
N TYR A 196 4.52 -32.10 -0.89
CA TYR A 196 4.12 -31.13 0.13
C TYR A 196 3.62 -31.85 1.40
N PRO A 197 4.23 -31.62 2.58
CA PRO A 197 3.86 -32.31 3.82
C PRO A 197 2.40 -32.10 4.23
N PHE A 198 1.68 -33.20 4.53
CA PHE A 198 0.28 -33.12 4.97
C PHE A 198 0.08 -32.28 6.22
N SER A 199 1.02 -32.35 7.17
CA SER A 199 0.99 -31.57 8.42
C SER A 199 1.10 -30.06 8.23
N LEU A 200 1.45 -29.59 7.02
CA LEU A 200 1.59 -28.16 6.70
C LEU A 200 0.49 -27.63 5.77
N ARG A 201 -0.51 -28.47 5.43
CA ARG A 201 -1.56 -28.12 4.45
C ARG A 201 -2.68 -27.22 4.99
N GLU A 202 -2.78 -27.06 6.30
CA GLU A 202 -3.71 -26.08 6.90
C GLU A 202 -3.21 -24.63 6.71
N GLY A 203 -1.90 -24.46 6.49
CA GLY A 203 -1.28 -23.15 6.34
C GLY A 203 -1.31 -22.31 7.61
N VAL A 204 -1.16 -21.01 7.43
CA VAL A 204 -1.23 -20.01 8.50
C VAL A 204 -2.12 -18.83 8.08
N PRO A 205 -2.63 -18.02 9.02
CA PRO A 205 -3.37 -16.81 8.69
C PRO A 205 -2.56 -15.86 7.79
N THR A 206 -3.21 -15.29 6.78
CA THR A 206 -2.60 -14.30 5.88
C THR A 206 -2.76 -12.90 6.47
N ALA A 207 -1.64 -12.29 6.86
CA ALA A 207 -1.63 -10.95 7.43
C ALA A 207 -1.62 -9.86 6.35
N VAL A 208 -1.00 -10.12 5.20
CA VAL A 208 -0.81 -9.12 4.14
C VAL A 208 -1.08 -9.73 2.76
N SER A 209 -1.80 -9.00 1.94
CA SER A 209 -1.97 -9.25 0.51
C SER A 209 -1.39 -8.07 -0.27
N HIS A 210 -0.32 -8.33 -1.01
CA HIS A 210 0.38 -7.38 -1.87
C HIS A 210 -0.02 -7.58 -3.33
N GLY A 211 -0.49 -6.53 -3.99
CA GLY A 211 -0.86 -6.56 -5.40
C GLY A 211 0.25 -6.06 -6.32
N LEU A 212 0.00 -6.13 -7.62
CA LEU A 212 0.93 -5.76 -8.69
C LEU A 212 0.34 -4.68 -9.62
N TRP A 213 1.14 -4.25 -10.60
CA TRP A 213 0.81 -3.15 -11.50
C TRP A 213 0.78 -3.60 -12.95
N LEU A 214 -0.22 -3.14 -13.68
CA LEU A 214 -0.19 -3.03 -15.13
C LEU A 214 0.24 -1.61 -15.52
N ASN A 215 0.68 -1.46 -16.77
CA ASN A 215 1.20 -0.23 -17.35
C ASN A 215 2.57 0.17 -16.81
N ILE A 216 2.68 1.01 -15.78
CA ILE A 216 3.99 1.46 -15.30
C ILE A 216 4.45 0.53 -14.15
N PRO A 217 5.49 -0.29 -14.37
CA PRO A 217 6.03 -1.15 -13.31
C PRO A 217 6.68 -0.30 -12.21
N ASP A 218 6.65 -0.82 -10.98
CA ASP A 218 7.30 -0.21 -9.82
C ASP A 218 8.81 -0.49 -9.83
N TYR A 219 9.50 0.18 -10.75
CA TYR A 219 10.96 0.14 -10.87
C TYR A 219 11.61 1.27 -10.09
N ASP A 220 12.84 1.02 -9.63
CA ASP A 220 13.75 2.07 -9.15
C ASP A 220 14.03 3.11 -10.26
N ALA A 221 14.39 4.32 -9.84
CA ALA A 221 14.64 5.43 -10.75
C ALA A 221 15.76 5.15 -11.79
N PRO A 222 16.91 4.55 -11.44
CA PRO A 222 17.90 4.12 -12.45
C PRO A 222 17.29 3.25 -13.56
N THR A 223 16.51 2.23 -13.18
CA THR A 223 15.87 1.31 -14.13
C THR A 223 14.82 2.05 -14.98
N GLN A 224 14.03 2.95 -14.39
CA GLN A 224 13.11 3.82 -15.14
C GLN A 224 13.84 4.72 -16.14
N LEU A 225 15.02 5.25 -15.79
CA LEU A 225 15.83 6.07 -16.69
C LEU A 225 16.32 5.31 -17.92
N VAL A 226 16.72 4.04 -17.75
CA VAL A 226 17.19 3.21 -18.87
C VAL A 226 16.06 2.53 -19.65
N LYS A 227 14.85 2.45 -19.08
CA LYS A 227 13.68 1.83 -19.70
C LYS A 227 12.40 2.70 -19.65
N PRO A 228 12.42 3.93 -20.15
CA PRO A 228 11.31 4.89 -19.99
C PRO A 228 10.01 4.49 -20.72
N LEU A 229 10.14 3.64 -21.75
CA LEU A 229 9.02 3.16 -22.58
C LEU A 229 8.51 1.78 -22.16
N GLU A 230 9.17 1.11 -21.20
CA GLU A 230 8.72 -0.21 -20.78
C GLU A 230 7.36 -0.11 -20.11
N ARG A 231 6.48 -1.07 -20.43
CA ARG A 231 5.15 -1.19 -19.83
C ARG A 231 4.91 -2.63 -19.42
N ASN A 232 4.39 -2.83 -18.21
CA ASN A 232 3.93 -4.14 -17.79
C ASN A 232 2.56 -4.45 -18.38
N THR A 233 2.55 -5.28 -19.43
CA THR A 233 1.34 -5.80 -20.07
C THR A 233 1.07 -7.26 -19.69
N ARG A 234 1.93 -7.87 -18.86
CA ARG A 234 1.84 -9.28 -18.49
C ARG A 234 0.94 -9.43 -17.27
N TYR A 235 -0.27 -9.89 -17.50
CA TYR A 235 -1.14 -10.37 -16.43
C TYR A 235 -0.78 -11.82 -16.10
N VAL A 236 -0.14 -12.03 -14.95
CA VAL A 236 0.14 -13.38 -14.46
C VAL A 236 -0.95 -13.77 -13.48
N ASP A 237 -1.80 -14.71 -13.86
CA ASP A 237 -2.86 -15.25 -13.00
C ASP A 237 -2.28 -16.20 -11.94
N ALA A 238 -1.50 -15.63 -11.02
CA ALA A 238 -0.88 -16.36 -9.93
C ALA A 238 -0.96 -15.56 -8.63
N ILE A 239 -1.17 -16.31 -7.55
CA ILE A 239 -1.00 -15.84 -6.18
C ILE A 239 0.05 -16.77 -5.58
N LEU A 240 1.01 -16.19 -4.87
CA LEU A 240 2.09 -16.93 -4.22
C LEU A 240 2.23 -16.46 -2.78
N THR A 241 2.49 -17.40 -1.87
CA THR A 241 2.95 -17.05 -0.53
C THR A 241 4.43 -16.71 -0.57
N ILE A 242 4.82 -15.60 0.05
CA ILE A 242 6.23 -15.25 0.23
C ILE A 242 6.82 -16.17 1.31
N PRO A 243 7.86 -16.97 1.00
CA PRO A 243 8.42 -17.94 1.95
C PRO A 243 8.96 -17.30 3.23
N LYS A 244 8.93 -18.05 4.34
CA LYS A 244 9.57 -17.65 5.60
C LYS A 244 11.07 -17.39 5.37
N GLY A 245 11.58 -16.30 5.94
CA GLY A 245 12.98 -15.89 5.83
C GLY A 245 13.33 -15.17 4.53
N THR A 246 12.36 -14.93 3.65
CA THR A 246 12.57 -14.19 2.39
C THR A 246 11.95 -12.80 2.50
N LEU A 247 12.76 -11.76 2.25
CA LEU A 247 12.30 -10.38 2.13
C LEU A 247 11.73 -10.13 0.73
N PHE A 248 10.92 -9.07 0.60
CA PHE A 248 10.36 -8.65 -0.68
C PHE A 248 10.25 -7.12 -0.74
N PRO A 249 10.30 -6.50 -1.93
CA PRO A 249 9.97 -5.09 -2.09
C PRO A 249 8.45 -4.94 -2.04
N MET A 250 7.94 -4.52 -0.88
CA MET A 250 6.53 -4.19 -0.74
C MET A 250 6.27 -2.80 -1.29
N CYS A 251 5.18 -2.65 -2.03
CA CYS A 251 4.69 -1.37 -2.47
C CYS A 251 3.36 -1.02 -1.77
N GLY A 252 3.23 0.23 -1.33
CA GLY A 252 2.06 0.72 -0.61
C GLY A 252 0.86 1.09 -1.49
N MET A 253 1.02 1.11 -2.82
CA MET A 253 0.02 1.64 -3.76
C MET A 253 -1.13 0.66 -4.06
N ASN A 254 -0.95 -0.64 -3.78
CA ASN A 254 -1.96 -1.68 -4.00
C ASN A 254 -1.77 -2.79 -2.96
N LEU A 255 -2.23 -2.53 -1.73
CA LEU A 255 -1.90 -3.34 -0.57
C LEU A 255 -3.11 -3.48 0.34
N ALA A 256 -3.38 -4.69 0.80
CA ALA A 256 -4.37 -4.94 1.84
C ALA A 256 -3.76 -5.75 2.99
N PHE A 257 -4.24 -5.54 4.21
CA PHE A 257 -3.74 -6.26 5.38
C PHE A 257 -4.81 -6.44 6.46
N ASP A 258 -4.63 -7.48 7.27
CA ASP A 258 -5.38 -7.70 8.50
C ASP A 258 -4.74 -6.86 9.62
N ARG A 259 -5.43 -5.79 9.97
CA ARG A 259 -4.98 -4.80 10.96
C ARG A 259 -4.81 -5.41 12.35
N GLU A 260 -5.64 -6.37 12.72
CA GLU A 260 -5.52 -7.06 14.02
C GLU A 260 -4.27 -7.94 14.06
N LEU A 261 -3.88 -8.54 12.93
CA LEU A 261 -2.70 -9.41 12.85
C LEU A 261 -1.38 -8.65 12.73
N ILE A 262 -1.35 -7.49 12.05
CA ILE A 262 -0.07 -6.84 11.69
C ILE A 262 -0.07 -5.31 11.72
N GLY A 263 -1.21 -4.67 12.03
CA GLY A 263 -1.37 -3.21 11.98
C GLY A 263 -0.26 -2.38 12.64
N PRO A 264 0.19 -2.69 13.88
CA PRO A 264 1.26 -1.94 14.52
C PRO A 264 2.61 -1.99 13.78
N ALA A 265 2.85 -2.99 12.92
CA ALA A 265 4.07 -3.08 12.11
C ALA A 265 3.96 -2.37 10.76
N MET A 266 2.75 -1.95 10.35
CA MET A 266 2.49 -1.31 9.07
C MET A 266 2.82 0.20 9.12
N TYR A 267 4.07 0.52 9.45
CA TYR A 267 4.58 1.88 9.57
C TYR A 267 5.68 2.15 8.55
N PHE A 268 5.43 3.16 7.71
CA PHE A 268 6.25 3.51 6.54
C PHE A 268 7.46 4.39 6.92
N GLY A 269 7.59 4.77 8.20
CA GLY A 269 8.74 5.52 8.68
C GLY A 269 8.71 7.01 8.30
N LEU A 270 9.86 7.66 8.44
CA LEU A 270 10.05 9.08 8.17
C LEU A 270 10.81 9.27 6.87
N MET A 271 10.14 9.40 5.72
CA MET A 271 10.81 9.49 4.42
C MET A 271 10.34 10.67 3.55
N GLY A 272 9.63 11.60 4.18
CA GLY A 272 9.09 12.78 3.54
C GLY A 272 10.09 13.93 3.45
N ASP A 273 9.56 15.14 3.35
CA ASP A 273 10.38 16.34 3.17
C ASP A 273 11.41 16.54 4.29
N GLY A 274 12.63 16.88 3.91
CA GLY A 274 13.76 17.05 4.83
C GLY A 274 14.42 15.77 5.34
N GLN A 275 13.93 14.59 4.95
CA GLN A 275 14.57 13.31 5.29
C GLN A 275 15.63 12.92 4.24
N PRO A 276 16.71 12.24 4.64
CA PRO A 276 17.79 11.88 3.72
C PRO A 276 17.44 10.71 2.79
N ILE A 277 16.29 10.06 3.00
CA ILE A 277 15.82 8.92 2.22
C ILE A 277 14.35 9.16 1.86
N GLY A 278 13.97 8.85 0.63
CA GLY A 278 12.60 8.93 0.12
C GLY A 278 12.29 7.79 -0.84
N ARG A 279 11.00 7.46 -1.03
CA ARG A 279 10.52 6.36 -1.90
C ARG A 279 11.03 4.98 -1.47
N TYR A 280 11.38 4.83 -0.19
CA TYR A 280 11.80 3.57 0.43
C TYR A 280 10.86 3.14 1.57
N ASP A 281 9.78 3.88 1.74
CA ASP A 281 8.93 3.91 2.91
C ASP A 281 8.05 2.66 3.02
N ASP A 282 7.47 2.24 1.91
CA ASP A 282 6.76 0.99 1.77
C ASP A 282 7.69 -0.24 1.83
N MET A 283 8.84 -0.20 1.15
CA MET A 283 9.81 -1.30 1.23
C MET A 283 10.30 -1.52 2.68
N TRP A 284 10.61 -0.44 3.40
CA TRP A 284 10.95 -0.49 4.83
C TRP A 284 9.84 -1.13 5.66
N ALA A 285 8.59 -0.68 5.49
CA ALA A 285 7.44 -1.25 6.17
C ALA A 285 7.26 -2.75 5.82
N GLY A 286 7.49 -3.12 4.57
CA GLY A 286 7.44 -4.49 4.08
C GLY A 286 8.47 -5.39 4.73
N TRP A 287 9.72 -4.93 4.85
CA TRP A 287 10.78 -5.70 5.51
C TRP A 287 10.53 -5.86 7.01
N CYS A 288 10.11 -4.78 7.69
CA CYS A 288 9.71 -4.85 9.10
C CYS A 288 8.56 -5.84 9.30
N THR A 289 7.50 -5.69 8.49
CA THR A 289 6.33 -6.56 8.52
C THR A 289 6.72 -8.01 8.28
N LYS A 290 7.56 -8.28 7.29
CA LYS A 290 7.94 -9.65 6.92
C LYS A 290 8.71 -10.36 8.03
N VAL A 291 9.65 -9.67 8.67
CA VAL A 291 10.38 -10.21 9.84
C VAL A 291 9.41 -10.56 10.97
N ILE A 292 8.42 -9.70 11.22
CA ILE A 292 7.45 -9.91 12.30
C ILE A 292 6.46 -11.02 11.96
N THR A 293 5.93 -11.07 10.73
CA THR A 293 5.05 -12.17 10.31
C THR A 293 5.77 -13.51 10.40
N ASP A 294 7.04 -13.58 10.01
CA ASP A 294 7.83 -14.81 10.09
C ASP A 294 8.08 -15.29 11.52
N HIS A 295 8.24 -14.34 12.45
CA HIS A 295 8.39 -14.62 13.87
C HIS A 295 7.08 -15.09 14.50
N LEU A 296 5.96 -14.45 14.16
CA LEU A 296 4.63 -14.74 14.72
C LEU A 296 3.91 -15.90 14.01
N GLY A 297 4.51 -16.48 12.97
CA GLY A 297 3.91 -17.59 12.21
C GLY A 297 2.73 -17.16 11.34
N LEU A 298 2.81 -15.97 10.74
CA LEU A 298 1.81 -15.39 9.84
C LEU A 298 2.33 -15.41 8.39
N GLY A 299 1.42 -15.25 7.43
CA GLY A 299 1.72 -15.28 6.02
C GLY A 299 1.58 -13.94 5.29
N VAL A 300 2.29 -13.83 4.17
CA VAL A 300 2.18 -12.73 3.21
C VAL A 300 1.97 -13.32 1.83
N LYS A 301 0.97 -12.84 1.09
CA LYS A 301 0.72 -13.21 -0.30
C LYS A 301 1.08 -12.08 -1.25
N THR A 302 1.55 -12.43 -2.44
CA THR A 302 1.82 -11.51 -3.55
C THR A 302 1.34 -12.10 -4.88
N GLY A 303 1.13 -11.26 -5.88
CA GLY A 303 0.62 -11.66 -7.19
C GLY A 303 -0.65 -10.89 -7.54
N LEU A 304 -1.76 -11.59 -7.76
CA LEU A 304 -3.06 -10.93 -7.82
C LEU A 304 -3.37 -10.22 -6.49
N PRO A 305 -3.98 -9.02 -6.50
CA PRO A 305 -4.57 -8.35 -7.67
C PRO A 305 -3.64 -7.43 -8.45
N TYR A 306 -4.02 -7.13 -9.69
CA TYR A 306 -3.41 -6.06 -10.48
C TYR A 306 -4.29 -4.80 -10.51
N ILE A 307 -3.64 -3.64 -10.51
CA ILE A 307 -4.25 -2.34 -10.80
C ILE A 307 -3.55 -1.67 -11.98
N TRP A 308 -4.19 -0.67 -12.61
CA TRP A 308 -3.56 0.14 -13.64
C TRP A 308 -2.92 1.40 -13.05
N HIS A 309 -1.59 1.53 -13.14
CA HIS A 309 -0.86 2.67 -12.60
C HIS A 309 -0.46 3.65 -13.71
N SER A 310 -0.83 4.93 -13.59
CA SER A 310 -0.68 5.92 -14.68
C SER A 310 0.37 7.02 -14.46
N LYS A 311 1.14 6.98 -13.37
CA LYS A 311 2.11 8.04 -13.06
C LYS A 311 3.54 7.64 -13.39
N ALA A 312 4.15 8.42 -14.29
CA ALA A 312 5.61 8.49 -14.38
C ALA A 312 6.03 9.83 -13.77
N SER A 313 6.46 9.81 -12.51
CA SER A 313 7.13 10.96 -11.89
C SER A 313 8.46 11.23 -12.58
N ASN A 314 9.04 12.42 -12.37
CA ASN A 314 10.33 12.75 -12.96
C ASN A 314 11.42 11.81 -12.41
N PRO A 315 12.02 10.93 -13.23
CA PRO A 315 12.95 9.92 -12.75
C PRO A 315 14.25 10.52 -12.20
N PHE A 316 14.65 11.73 -12.63
CA PHE A 316 15.80 12.42 -12.06
C PHE A 316 15.53 12.94 -10.64
N VAL A 317 14.29 13.37 -10.37
CA VAL A 317 13.88 13.76 -9.01
C VAL A 317 13.80 12.52 -8.12
N ASN A 318 13.25 11.42 -8.63
CA ASN A 318 13.20 10.16 -7.91
C ASN A 318 14.60 9.64 -7.58
N LEU A 319 15.53 9.68 -8.54
CA LEU A 319 16.91 9.23 -8.33
C LEU A 319 17.59 9.97 -7.18
N LYS A 320 17.37 11.29 -7.06
CA LYS A 320 17.91 12.07 -5.93
C LYS A 320 17.32 11.62 -4.58
N LYS A 321 16.03 11.28 -4.56
CA LYS A 321 15.34 10.80 -3.35
C LYS A 321 15.78 9.39 -2.96
N GLU A 322 15.98 8.54 -3.96
CA GLU A 322 16.34 7.14 -3.80
C GLU A 322 17.85 6.92 -3.58
N TYR A 323 18.72 7.88 -3.93
CA TYR A 323 20.17 7.72 -3.92
C TYR A 323 20.73 7.09 -2.63
N ASN A 324 20.40 7.67 -1.47
CA ASN A 324 20.84 7.12 -0.19
C ASN A 324 20.15 5.78 0.12
N GLY A 325 18.90 5.60 -0.27
CA GLY A 325 18.17 4.34 -0.12
C GLY A 325 18.85 3.20 -0.88
N ILE A 326 19.20 3.41 -2.15
CA ILE A 326 19.92 2.44 -3.00
C ILE A 326 21.26 2.08 -2.37
N PHE A 327 22.02 3.07 -1.91
CA PHE A 327 23.32 2.82 -1.30
C PHE A 327 23.21 2.12 0.06
N TRP A 328 22.32 2.58 0.95
CA TRP A 328 22.14 2.00 2.28
C TRP A 328 21.45 0.64 2.23
N GLN A 329 20.69 0.33 1.17
CA GLN A 329 20.01 -0.96 1.02
C GLN A 329 20.98 -2.15 1.13
N GLU A 330 22.23 -1.98 0.67
CA GLU A 330 23.29 -3.00 0.82
C GLU A 330 23.63 -3.33 2.28
N GLU A 331 23.34 -2.42 3.22
CA GLU A 331 23.44 -2.67 4.67
C GLU A 331 22.07 -3.07 5.27
N LEU A 332 20.96 -2.50 4.76
CA LEU A 332 19.62 -2.77 5.27
C LEU A 332 19.18 -4.22 5.03
N ILE A 333 19.42 -4.77 3.84
CA ILE A 333 18.95 -6.12 3.50
C ILE A 333 19.66 -7.19 4.33
N PRO A 334 21.01 -7.21 4.45
CA PRO A 334 21.68 -8.13 5.37
C PRO A 334 21.26 -7.93 6.82
N PHE A 335 21.02 -6.68 7.25
CA PHE A 335 20.48 -6.39 8.57
C PHE A 335 19.14 -7.12 8.78
N PHE A 336 18.13 -6.90 7.94
CA PHE A 336 16.81 -7.54 8.07
C PHE A 336 16.86 -9.06 7.96
N GLN A 337 17.73 -9.60 7.09
CA GLN A 337 17.95 -11.06 7.00
C GLN A 337 18.58 -11.65 8.26
N SER A 338 19.36 -10.87 9.00
CA SER A 338 20.03 -11.30 10.23
C SER A 338 19.18 -11.14 11.49
N ILE A 339 18.04 -10.45 11.42
CA ILE A 339 17.22 -10.17 12.59
C ILE A 339 16.67 -11.46 13.18
N SER A 340 16.89 -11.61 14.48
CA SER A 340 16.25 -12.62 15.30
C SER A 340 15.52 -11.91 16.42
N LEU A 341 14.21 -12.15 16.50
CA LEU A 341 13.36 -11.61 17.56
C LEU A 341 13.27 -12.62 18.72
N PRO A 342 13.29 -12.15 19.97
CA PRO A 342 13.22 -13.01 21.16
C PRO A 342 11.85 -13.71 21.24
N LYS A 343 11.81 -14.93 21.78
CA LYS A 343 10.57 -15.74 21.85
C LYS A 343 9.48 -15.07 22.69
N GLU A 344 9.87 -14.17 23.58
CA GLU A 344 9.02 -13.39 24.47
C GLU A 344 8.29 -12.25 23.73
N ALA A 345 8.73 -11.90 22.52
CA ALA A 345 8.06 -10.94 21.64
C ALA A 345 6.84 -11.58 20.95
N THR A 346 5.81 -11.88 21.74
CA THR A 346 4.61 -12.60 21.29
C THR A 346 3.52 -11.72 20.66
N THR A 347 3.76 -10.42 20.51
CA THR A 347 2.80 -9.45 19.98
C THR A 347 3.51 -8.53 18.98
N VAL A 348 2.80 -8.04 17.96
CA VAL A 348 3.34 -7.14 16.94
C VAL A 348 4.06 -5.94 17.57
N GLN A 349 3.47 -5.29 18.57
CA GLN A 349 4.08 -4.16 19.28
C GLN A 349 5.43 -4.51 19.89
N LYS A 350 5.50 -5.61 20.68
CA LYS A 350 6.76 -6.09 21.26
C LYS A 350 7.80 -6.40 20.19
N CYS A 351 7.41 -7.05 19.09
CA CYS A 351 8.30 -7.33 17.98
C CYS A 351 8.83 -6.03 17.35
N TYR A 352 7.96 -5.06 17.10
CA TYR A 352 8.32 -3.79 16.47
C TYR A 352 9.21 -2.92 17.37
N LEU A 353 8.95 -2.91 18.68
CA LEU A 353 9.80 -2.23 19.66
C LEU A 353 11.19 -2.87 19.77
N GLU A 354 11.26 -4.20 19.71
CA GLU A 354 12.55 -4.89 19.66
C GLU A 354 13.32 -4.60 18.37
N LEU A 355 12.61 -4.59 17.24
CA LEU A 355 13.15 -4.17 15.96
C LEU A 355 13.71 -2.74 16.02
N ALA A 356 12.98 -1.80 16.62
CA ALA A 356 13.43 -0.42 16.81
C ALA A 356 14.74 -0.32 17.61
N LYS A 357 14.92 -1.14 18.66
CA LYS A 357 16.19 -1.21 19.40
C LYS A 357 17.33 -1.69 18.51
N GLN A 358 17.10 -2.74 17.73
CA GLN A 358 18.11 -3.28 16.82
C GLN A 358 18.47 -2.29 15.71
N VAL A 359 17.48 -1.60 15.13
CA VAL A 359 17.68 -0.51 14.16
C VAL A 359 18.58 0.57 14.76
N ARG A 360 18.30 1.05 15.98
CA ARG A 360 19.13 2.06 16.64
C ARG A 360 20.58 1.59 16.80
N VAL A 361 20.79 0.39 17.31
CA VAL A 361 22.13 -0.12 17.62
C VAL A 361 22.95 -0.44 16.37
N LYS A 362 22.31 -1.02 15.35
CA LYS A 362 22.97 -1.51 14.14
C LYS A 362 23.01 -0.46 13.04
N LEU A 363 21.85 0.05 12.64
CA LEU A 363 21.72 1.01 11.54
C LEU A 363 22.01 2.45 11.97
N GLY A 364 21.91 2.79 13.25
CA GLY A 364 22.35 4.09 13.76
C GLY A 364 23.84 4.40 13.52
N LYS A 365 24.65 3.38 13.16
CA LYS A 365 26.05 3.53 12.73
C LYS A 365 26.20 3.87 11.25
N VAL A 366 25.19 3.58 10.44
CA VAL A 366 25.15 3.91 9.01
C VAL A 366 24.90 5.41 8.86
N ASP A 367 23.88 5.92 9.54
CA ASP A 367 23.56 7.35 9.57
C ASP A 367 22.73 7.73 10.81
N GLY A 368 22.87 8.97 11.27
CA GLY A 368 22.11 9.52 12.40
C GLY A 368 20.59 9.50 12.19
N TYR A 369 20.12 9.47 10.94
CA TYR A 369 18.73 9.27 10.56
C TYR A 369 18.11 8.03 11.20
N PHE A 370 18.81 6.88 11.22
CA PHE A 370 18.24 5.65 11.75
C PHE A 370 18.01 5.70 13.27
N ASN A 371 18.75 6.55 14.00
CA ASN A 371 18.44 6.82 15.41
C ASN A 371 17.09 7.55 15.54
N LYS A 372 16.87 8.57 14.70
CA LYS A 372 15.58 9.30 14.65
C LYS A 372 14.43 8.39 14.21
N LEU A 373 14.68 7.53 13.22
CA LEU A 373 13.69 6.55 12.76
C LEU A 373 13.34 5.57 13.87
N ALA A 374 14.32 5.08 14.64
CA ALA A 374 14.05 4.23 15.80
C ALA A 374 13.24 4.95 16.88
N ASP A 375 13.50 6.25 17.14
CA ASP A 375 12.66 7.06 18.05
C ASP A 375 11.22 7.18 17.52
N ALA A 376 11.06 7.38 16.21
CA ALA A 376 9.77 7.47 15.55
C ALA A 376 9.01 6.13 15.57
N MET A 377 9.71 5.01 15.42
CA MET A 377 9.12 3.66 15.54
C MET A 377 8.55 3.42 16.94
N VAL A 378 9.24 3.86 18.00
CA VAL A 378 8.73 3.77 19.38
C VAL A 378 7.52 4.69 19.55
N THR A 379 7.65 5.95 19.12
CA THR A 379 6.56 6.95 19.18
C THR A 379 5.31 6.47 18.42
N TRP A 380 5.50 5.79 17.29
CA TRP A 380 4.43 5.18 16.51
C TRP A 380 3.66 4.12 17.32
N ILE A 381 4.35 3.21 17.99
CA ILE A 381 3.70 2.19 18.84
C ILE A 381 2.98 2.83 20.02
N GLU A 382 3.57 3.84 20.66
CA GLU A 382 2.91 4.57 21.74
C GLU A 382 1.61 5.25 21.27
N ALA A 383 1.65 5.94 20.13
CA ALA A 383 0.48 6.57 19.53
C ALA A 383 -0.56 5.53 19.09
N TRP A 384 -0.10 4.38 18.58
CA TRP A 384 -0.97 3.28 18.18
C TRP A 384 -1.74 2.73 19.38
N ASP A 385 -1.05 2.40 20.47
CA ASP A 385 -1.65 1.81 21.67
C ASP A 385 -2.59 2.81 22.39
N GLU A 386 -2.27 4.10 22.37
CA GLU A 386 -3.15 5.16 22.90
C GLU A 386 -4.49 5.23 22.15
N LEU A 387 -4.44 5.22 20.81
CA LEU A 387 -5.65 5.28 19.99
C LEU A 387 -6.36 3.93 19.89
N ASN A 388 -5.67 2.83 20.16
CA ASN A 388 -6.15 1.46 20.00
C ASN A 388 -5.86 0.63 21.24
N PRO A 389 -6.41 1.02 22.41
CA PRO A 389 -6.16 0.27 23.61
C PRO A 389 -6.71 -1.16 23.48
N PRO A 390 -6.09 -2.13 24.16
CA PRO A 390 -6.61 -3.49 24.21
C PRO A 390 -8.09 -3.49 24.63
N LYS A 391 -8.90 -4.41 24.09
CA LYS A 391 -10.34 -4.53 24.40
C LYS A 391 -10.54 -4.52 25.93
N GLY A 392 -11.10 -3.43 26.47
CA GLY A 392 -11.26 -3.18 27.91
C GLY A 392 -10.56 -1.92 28.46
N GLY A 393 -9.74 -1.22 27.67
CA GLY A 393 -9.15 0.07 28.04
C GLY A 393 -10.10 1.25 27.79
N VAL A 394 -10.21 2.16 28.76
CA VAL A 394 -11.02 3.38 28.67
C VAL A 394 -10.35 4.36 27.70
N THR A 395 -11.05 4.76 26.63
CA THR A 395 -10.63 5.84 25.74
C THR A 395 -11.26 7.17 26.13
N THR A 396 -10.46 8.22 26.26
CA THR A 396 -10.93 9.62 26.23
C THR A 396 -11.04 10.04 24.76
N ALA A 397 -12.26 10.19 24.26
CA ALA A 397 -12.52 10.56 22.87
C ALA A 397 -12.13 12.02 22.60
N ASN A 398 -11.22 12.25 21.64
CA ASN A 398 -10.90 13.58 21.12
C ASN A 398 -11.68 13.83 19.82
N GLY A 399 -12.72 14.68 19.89
CA GLY A 399 -13.37 15.49 18.85
C GLY A 399 -13.69 14.87 17.47
N PRO A 400 -14.94 15.00 16.96
CA PRO A 400 -15.34 14.34 15.72
C PRO A 400 -14.55 14.83 14.49
N PRO A 401 -14.28 13.95 13.51
CA PRO A 401 -13.65 14.30 12.24
C PRO A 401 -14.57 15.18 11.38
N LYS A 402 -13.97 15.86 10.39
CA LYS A 402 -14.71 16.67 9.42
C LYS A 402 -15.25 15.79 8.30
N LYS A 403 -16.48 16.09 7.86
CA LYS A 403 -17.08 15.55 6.64
C LYS A 403 -16.73 16.42 5.45
#